data_AF-A0A6N6T9J2-F1
#
_entry.id   AF-A0A6N6T9J2-F1
#
_cell.length_a   1.000
_cell.length_b   1.000
_cell.length_c   1.000
_cell.angle_alpha   90.00
_cell.angle_beta   90.00
_cell.angle_gamma   90.00
#
_symmetry.space_group_name_H-M   'P 1'
#
loop_
_entity.id
_entity.type
_entity.pdbx_description
1 polymer ?
#
loop_
_entity_poly.entity_id
_entity_poly.type
_entity_poly.pdbx_seq_one_letter_code
_entity_poly.pdbx_strand_id
1 'polypeptide(L)'
;MLPPSGADANQATAHWFKFNAVGTNAITLADQGNIGSEDVATGTYTFFPSVAVNAVGDAMFGFAGSAATIYAGAYAAGRQAGDAPGTVQPTTTVQAGLDYYYRVFSGTRNRWGDYSGIATDPTDYRFFWAFNEYADTRSTTPNGGDGRWGTAWAKLFFTCNKSLSLTANQWYMIALPCEVTANTVEAVFGDDLPVATYGTDWRVYRRDATTDQYVQLSFTDTLQGGLGYWIKTKAAGGGTIDVGGDTNAGNPQADVPLTASSTGRYNLVGHPFVFDVCWKDVKVLDGSNELSLDDADPLLPPLFNQRACSLPTPDSSCVMSHTMGQWNGSAYQSYDGVTTGAEGVLSNFEGLWVQAFKAGIQLRVPVKRGTGNPCATVTGNSPVSAQVSALQEEDADQPASELLATTAAEPQITPQADKQRYPAPKTRRPEEWGLRLIVEADGLVDPGNLLGRLSDSVEGSDQHDLRELSPFDTSKFLTIVFPHSDWGAYAGDYTSDYRAPSSGRISEWSFEVRSNQPRTITLSWAGPDDILRHSKLMDDETSKTFNPNPNNTYTVAMTKPVHRFRWRVNGGR
;
A
#
# COMPACT_ATOMS: atom_id res chain seq x y z
N MET A 1 13.72 -25.15 24.08
CA MET A 1 12.47 -25.77 24.57
C MET A 1 12.45 -27.22 24.09
N LEU A 2 11.63 -28.11 24.68
CA LEU A 2 11.33 -29.43 24.11
C LEU A 2 9.91 -29.39 23.53
N PRO A 3 9.75 -29.30 22.20
CA PRO A 3 8.42 -29.27 21.58
C PRO A 3 7.64 -30.56 21.89
N PRO A 4 6.35 -30.47 22.24
CA PRO A 4 5.53 -31.64 22.55
C PRO A 4 5.07 -32.41 21.29
N SER A 5 5.18 -31.79 20.11
CA SER A 5 4.77 -32.32 18.81
C SER A 5 5.57 -31.64 17.69
N GLY A 6 5.47 -32.17 16.46
CA GLY A 6 6.23 -31.69 15.30
C GLY A 6 7.39 -32.62 14.92
N ALA A 7 8.12 -32.29 13.85
CA ALA A 7 9.30 -33.05 13.43
C ALA A 7 10.44 -32.98 14.47
N ASP A 8 10.49 -31.88 15.22
CA ASP A 8 11.40 -31.57 16.31
C ASP A 8 10.88 -32.01 17.70
N ALA A 9 9.84 -32.85 17.75
CA ALA A 9 9.24 -33.30 19.00
C ALA A 9 10.27 -33.97 19.92
N ASN A 10 10.30 -33.57 21.19
CA ASN A 10 11.25 -34.02 22.22
C ASN A 10 12.73 -33.70 21.91
N GLN A 11 13.01 -32.79 21.00
CA GLN A 11 14.36 -32.33 20.69
C GLN A 11 14.63 -30.96 21.32
N ALA A 12 15.89 -30.66 21.64
CA ALA A 12 16.21 -29.33 22.12
C ALA A 12 16.14 -28.34 20.95
N THR A 13 15.11 -27.48 20.99
CA THR A 13 14.81 -26.55 19.91
C THR A 13 14.86 -25.11 20.40
N ALA A 14 15.55 -24.26 19.65
CA ALA A 14 15.44 -22.81 19.77
C ALA A 14 13.99 -22.37 19.53
N HIS A 15 13.49 -21.50 20.40
CA HIS A 15 12.11 -21.06 20.40
C HIS A 15 12.07 -19.54 20.57
N TRP A 16 11.33 -18.86 19.71
CA TRP A 16 11.22 -17.41 19.73
C TRP A 16 9.84 -16.98 20.24
N PHE A 17 9.80 -15.83 20.90
CA PHE A 17 8.57 -15.21 21.38
C PHE A 17 8.55 -13.76 20.89
N LYS A 18 7.39 -13.32 20.43
CA LYS A 18 7.10 -11.94 20.05
C LYS A 18 6.04 -11.39 20.98
N PHE A 19 6.33 -10.27 21.64
CA PHE A 19 5.40 -9.59 22.53
C PHE A 19 4.95 -8.27 21.92
N ASN A 20 3.66 -7.96 22.05
CA ASN A 20 3.13 -6.63 21.84
C ASN A 20 3.30 -5.84 23.15
N ALA A 21 3.96 -4.69 23.06
CA ALA A 21 4.23 -3.79 24.18
C ALA A 21 3.62 -2.39 23.97
N VAL A 22 2.55 -2.27 23.16
CA VAL A 22 1.83 -1.01 22.97
C VAL A 22 1.10 -0.65 24.28
N GLY A 23 1.74 0.23 25.05
CA GLY A 23 1.29 0.68 26.37
C GLY A 23 2.05 -0.04 27.50
N THR A 24 2.60 0.73 28.44
CA THR A 24 3.41 0.19 29.57
C THR A 24 2.62 -0.66 30.56
N ASN A 25 1.29 -0.76 30.40
CA ASN A 25 0.39 -1.40 31.35
C ASN A 25 -0.07 -2.80 30.92
N ALA A 26 0.25 -3.25 29.70
CA ALA A 26 -0.05 -4.60 29.23
C ALA A 26 0.94 -5.07 28.16
N ILE A 27 1.76 -6.07 28.51
CA ILE A 27 2.57 -6.82 27.53
C ILE A 27 1.78 -8.09 27.20
N THR A 28 1.45 -8.30 25.92
CA THR A 28 0.73 -9.50 25.46
C THR A 28 1.59 -10.31 24.51
N LEU A 29 1.48 -11.64 24.55
CA LEU A 29 2.12 -12.49 23.55
C LEU A 29 1.40 -12.29 22.22
N ALA A 30 2.15 -11.86 21.20
CA ALA A 30 1.63 -11.61 19.86
C ALA A 30 1.87 -12.81 18.93
N ASP A 31 3.00 -13.49 19.07
CA ASP A 31 3.38 -14.62 18.23
C ASP A 31 4.54 -15.42 18.85
N GLN A 32 4.77 -16.66 18.42
CA GLN A 32 5.87 -17.51 18.87
C GLN A 32 6.06 -18.71 17.92
N GLY A 33 7.27 -19.29 17.87
CA GLY A 33 7.53 -20.43 17.00
C GLY A 33 8.82 -21.19 17.31
N ASN A 34 8.94 -22.38 16.73
CA ASN A 34 10.11 -23.25 16.83
C ASN A 34 11.08 -23.00 15.67
N ILE A 35 12.38 -23.15 15.94
CA ILE A 35 13.45 -23.16 14.95
C ILE A 35 14.14 -24.53 15.03
N GLY A 36 13.49 -25.56 14.47
CA GLY A 36 13.97 -26.95 14.57
C GLY A 36 15.14 -27.29 13.66
N SER A 37 15.25 -26.64 12.50
CA SER A 37 16.28 -26.88 11.49
C SER A 37 16.36 -28.32 10.96
N GLU A 38 15.21 -29.00 10.93
CA GLU A 38 15.05 -30.33 10.31
C GLU A 38 15.34 -30.33 8.80
N ASP A 39 15.35 -29.15 8.18
CA ASP A 39 15.74 -28.91 6.79
C ASP A 39 17.26 -28.97 6.57
N VAL A 40 18.07 -28.80 7.61
CA VAL A 40 19.53 -29.03 7.55
C VAL A 40 19.85 -30.52 7.70
N ALA A 41 19.26 -31.14 8.72
CA ALA A 41 19.38 -32.58 8.98
C ALA A 41 18.23 -33.06 9.87
N THR A 42 17.77 -34.29 9.66
CA THR A 42 16.75 -34.89 10.53
C THR A 42 17.28 -35.08 11.95
N GLY A 43 16.50 -34.68 12.96
CA GLY A 43 16.88 -34.78 14.36
C GLY A 43 17.88 -33.70 14.79
N THR A 44 17.72 -32.48 14.26
CA THR A 44 18.64 -31.38 14.55
C THR A 44 18.29 -30.74 15.88
N TYR A 45 19.27 -30.71 16.77
CA TYR A 45 19.19 -29.93 17.99
C TYR A 45 19.67 -28.51 17.68
N THR A 46 18.88 -27.50 18.02
CA THR A 46 19.24 -26.08 17.88
C THR A 46 19.45 -25.43 19.24
N PHE A 47 20.60 -24.78 19.42
CA PHE A 47 21.09 -24.35 20.72
C PHE A 47 21.88 -23.03 20.66
N PHE A 48 21.95 -22.34 21.79
CA PHE A 48 22.48 -20.96 21.92
C PHE A 48 21.94 -19.98 20.86
N PRO A 49 20.61 -19.82 20.77
CA PRO A 49 20.04 -18.84 19.85
C PRO A 49 20.31 -17.41 20.32
N SER A 50 20.40 -16.52 19.36
CA SER A 50 20.47 -15.07 19.48
C SER A 50 19.47 -14.46 18.50
N VAL A 51 18.97 -13.25 18.77
CA VAL A 51 17.99 -12.57 17.91
C VAL A 51 18.33 -11.10 17.73
N ALA A 52 18.12 -10.61 16.52
CA ALA A 52 18.10 -9.18 16.20
C ALA A 52 16.86 -8.87 15.37
N VAL A 53 16.27 -7.70 15.57
CA VAL A 53 15.06 -7.24 14.87
C VAL A 53 15.34 -5.90 14.22
N ASN A 54 15.04 -5.75 12.94
CA ASN A 54 15.24 -4.50 12.21
C ASN A 54 14.05 -3.54 12.38
N ALA A 55 14.14 -2.35 11.76
CA ALA A 55 13.13 -1.30 11.88
C ALA A 55 11.75 -1.66 11.28
N VAL A 56 11.71 -2.57 10.29
CA VAL A 56 10.47 -3.06 9.66
C VAL A 56 9.84 -4.22 10.43
N GLY A 57 10.48 -4.71 11.50
CA GLY A 57 9.97 -5.80 12.33
C GLY A 57 10.35 -7.20 11.86
N ASP A 58 11.27 -7.32 10.89
CA ASP A 58 11.87 -8.59 10.53
C ASP A 58 12.86 -9.01 11.61
N ALA A 59 12.86 -10.29 11.96
CA ALA A 59 13.74 -10.88 12.94
C ALA A 59 14.71 -11.85 12.26
N MET A 60 15.98 -11.81 12.65
CA MET A 60 16.96 -12.83 12.28
C MET A 60 17.45 -13.52 13.55
N PHE A 61 17.55 -14.84 13.48
CA PHE A 61 17.96 -15.69 14.57
C PHE A 61 19.27 -16.40 14.21
N GLY A 62 20.34 -16.17 14.97
CA GLY A 62 21.59 -16.92 14.84
C GLY A 62 21.67 -18.01 15.91
N PHE A 63 22.01 -19.25 15.55
CA PHE A 63 22.04 -20.38 16.48
C PHE A 63 23.08 -21.43 16.06
N ALA A 64 23.46 -22.29 16.99
CA ALA A 64 24.26 -23.48 16.71
C ALA A 64 23.35 -24.68 16.49
N GLY A 65 23.77 -25.62 15.63
CA GLY A 65 22.99 -26.79 15.25
C GLY A 65 23.86 -28.05 15.19
N SER A 66 23.31 -29.20 15.61
CA SER A 66 23.99 -30.50 15.48
C SER A 66 22.98 -31.64 15.47
N ALA A 67 23.32 -32.75 14.83
CA ALA A 67 22.49 -33.96 14.77
C ALA A 67 23.40 -35.20 14.76
N ALA A 68 22.81 -36.39 14.68
CA ALA A 68 23.58 -37.62 14.50
C ALA A 68 24.39 -37.64 13.17
N THR A 69 23.97 -36.86 12.18
CA THR A 69 24.53 -36.81 10.82
C THR A 69 25.32 -35.54 10.52
N ILE A 70 25.33 -34.55 11.42
CA ILE A 70 26.05 -33.29 11.26
C ILE A 70 26.75 -32.89 12.55
N TYR A 71 27.97 -32.37 12.44
CA TYR A 71 28.69 -31.80 13.57
C TYR A 71 28.15 -30.42 13.94
N ALA A 72 28.51 -29.94 15.14
CA ALA A 72 28.12 -28.62 15.61
C ALA A 72 28.58 -27.53 14.62
N GLY A 73 27.62 -26.81 14.04
CA GLY A 73 27.85 -25.75 13.07
C GLY A 73 27.14 -24.45 13.44
N ALA A 74 27.44 -23.41 12.67
CA ALA A 74 26.83 -22.09 12.73
C ALA A 74 25.68 -21.98 11.71
N TYR A 75 24.49 -21.61 12.18
CA TYR A 75 23.29 -21.50 11.36
C TYR A 75 22.50 -20.24 11.68
N ALA A 76 21.62 -19.85 10.77
CA ALA A 76 20.68 -18.78 10.97
C ALA A 76 19.33 -19.08 10.33
N ALA A 77 18.26 -18.47 10.84
CA ALA A 77 16.93 -18.51 10.24
C ALA A 77 16.30 -17.12 10.40
N GLY A 78 15.56 -16.69 9.39
CA GLY A 78 14.90 -15.38 9.38
C GLY A 78 13.39 -15.49 9.54
N ARG A 79 12.75 -14.38 9.91
CA ARG A 79 11.31 -14.19 9.84
C ARG A 79 11.01 -12.75 9.41
N GLN A 80 10.28 -12.57 8.32
CA GLN A 80 9.78 -11.26 7.92
C GLN A 80 8.53 -10.88 8.72
N ALA A 81 8.27 -9.59 8.88
CA ALA A 81 7.11 -9.10 9.64
C ALA A 81 5.77 -9.62 9.09
N GLY A 82 5.71 -9.89 7.78
CA GLY A 82 4.55 -10.44 7.08
C GLY A 82 4.49 -11.97 6.98
N ASP A 83 5.50 -12.70 7.50
CA ASP A 83 5.48 -14.16 7.49
C ASP A 83 4.32 -14.69 8.34
N ALA A 84 3.80 -15.87 7.96
CA ALA A 84 2.74 -16.54 8.70
C ALA A 84 3.08 -16.67 10.21
N PRO A 85 2.09 -16.61 11.11
CA PRO A 85 2.34 -16.80 12.54
C PRO A 85 3.03 -18.14 12.84
N GLY A 86 3.97 -18.11 13.76
CA GLY A 86 4.72 -19.28 14.22
C GLY A 86 5.74 -19.91 13.26
N THR A 87 5.99 -19.30 12.10
CA THR A 87 6.98 -19.81 11.14
C THR A 87 8.27 -18.99 11.11
N VAL A 88 9.33 -19.62 10.60
CA VAL A 88 10.60 -19.00 10.16
C VAL A 88 10.91 -19.49 8.74
N GLN A 89 11.72 -18.73 8.01
CA GLN A 89 12.25 -19.11 6.70
C GLN A 89 13.25 -20.29 6.82
N PRO A 90 13.57 -20.97 5.71
CA PRO A 90 14.55 -22.04 5.69
C PRO A 90 15.89 -21.66 6.35
N THR A 91 16.53 -22.65 6.96
CA THR A 91 17.79 -22.47 7.68
C THR A 91 18.92 -22.16 6.70
N THR A 92 19.59 -21.04 6.92
CA THR A 92 20.85 -20.69 6.24
C THR A 92 22.03 -21.29 6.99
N THR A 93 22.88 -22.03 6.30
CA THR A 93 24.16 -22.49 6.85
C THR A 93 25.18 -21.36 6.77
N VAL A 94 25.61 -20.84 7.93
CA VAL A 94 26.70 -19.86 8.02
C VAL A 94 28.05 -20.58 7.90
N GLN A 95 28.21 -21.68 8.63
CA GLN A 95 29.38 -22.56 8.53
C GLN A 95 29.02 -23.94 9.10
N ALA A 96 29.06 -24.98 8.27
CA ALA A 96 28.88 -26.35 8.74
C ALA A 96 30.05 -26.78 9.65
N GLY A 97 29.74 -27.61 10.65
CA GLY A 97 30.77 -28.29 11.42
C GLY A 97 31.54 -29.29 10.56
N LEU A 98 32.86 -29.34 10.74
CA LEU A 98 33.78 -30.15 9.94
C LEU A 98 34.19 -31.45 10.64
N ASP A 99 34.19 -31.46 11.98
CA ASP A 99 34.60 -32.61 12.80
C ASP A 99 33.89 -32.55 14.17
N TYR A 100 34.06 -33.58 15.01
CA TYR A 100 33.45 -33.61 16.32
C TYR A 100 34.15 -32.67 17.31
N TYR A 101 33.40 -32.22 18.32
CA TYR A 101 33.91 -31.36 19.39
C TYR A 101 33.48 -31.83 20.77
N TYR A 102 34.44 -31.96 21.68
CA TYR A 102 34.25 -32.36 23.06
C TYR A 102 35.22 -31.64 24.02
N ARG A 103 34.71 -30.70 24.81
CA ARG A 103 35.44 -30.01 25.88
C ARG A 103 34.58 -29.84 27.13
N VAL A 104 34.90 -30.61 28.17
CA VAL A 104 34.21 -30.57 29.47
C VAL A 104 35.01 -29.90 30.59
N PHE A 105 36.31 -29.63 30.35
CA PHE A 105 37.27 -29.18 31.37
C PHE A 105 37.20 -30.07 32.63
N SER A 106 36.98 -29.49 33.81
CA SER A 106 36.79 -30.23 35.07
C SER A 106 35.34 -30.60 35.37
N GLY A 107 34.40 -30.30 34.47
CA GLY A 107 32.97 -30.57 34.62
C GLY A 107 32.47 -31.73 33.76
N THR A 108 31.15 -31.85 33.63
CA THR A 108 30.48 -32.88 32.81
C THR A 108 29.79 -32.32 31.57
N ARG A 109 29.77 -30.99 31.41
CA ARG A 109 29.08 -30.29 30.32
C ARG A 109 30.05 -29.94 29.20
N ASN A 110 29.72 -30.34 27.96
CA ASN A 110 30.43 -29.88 26.77
C ASN A 110 30.21 -28.36 26.61
N ARG A 111 31.30 -27.57 26.62
CA ARG A 111 31.25 -26.10 26.62
C ARG A 111 31.15 -25.54 25.20
N TRP A 112 30.11 -24.76 24.95
CA TRP A 112 29.79 -24.11 23.67
C TRP A 112 28.94 -22.85 23.94
N GLY A 113 28.85 -21.96 22.95
CA GLY A 113 27.89 -20.86 22.87
C GLY A 113 28.40 -19.50 23.32
N ASP A 114 29.67 -19.39 23.73
CA ASP A 114 30.23 -18.14 24.26
C ASP A 114 30.35 -17.06 23.16
N TYR A 115 30.37 -17.48 21.88
CA TYR A 115 30.53 -16.59 20.72
C TYR A 115 29.31 -16.61 19.78
N SER A 116 28.14 -16.97 20.29
CA SER A 116 26.87 -16.87 19.55
C SER A 116 26.29 -15.45 19.71
N GLY A 117 26.07 -14.76 18.60
CA GLY A 117 25.48 -13.43 18.60
C GLY A 117 24.92 -13.03 17.24
N ILE A 118 24.02 -12.06 17.23
CA ILE A 118 23.52 -11.46 16.01
C ILE A 118 23.22 -9.98 16.26
N ALA A 119 23.47 -9.14 15.26
CA ALA A 119 23.19 -7.71 15.31
C ALA A 119 22.65 -7.22 13.97
N THR A 120 21.83 -6.18 13.98
CA THR A 120 21.54 -5.41 12.76
C THR A 120 22.77 -4.61 12.35
N ASP A 121 22.98 -4.45 11.05
CA ASP A 121 24.01 -3.55 10.53
C ASP A 121 23.66 -2.10 10.90
N PRO A 122 24.60 -1.33 11.46
CA PRO A 122 24.33 0.04 11.94
C PRO A 122 24.17 1.07 10.82
N THR A 123 24.58 0.74 9.60
CA THR A 123 24.52 1.61 8.42
C THR A 123 23.41 1.23 7.45
N ASP A 124 22.94 -0.01 7.51
CA ASP A 124 21.89 -0.53 6.62
C ASP A 124 21.03 -1.59 7.33
N TYR A 125 19.84 -1.19 7.76
CA TYR A 125 18.96 -2.04 8.57
C TYR A 125 18.40 -3.30 7.84
N ARG A 126 18.72 -3.53 6.56
CA ARG A 126 18.43 -4.80 5.85
C ARG A 126 19.30 -5.93 6.33
N PHE A 127 20.53 -5.58 6.70
CA PHE A 127 21.56 -6.56 6.94
C PHE A 127 21.61 -6.94 8.40
N PHE A 128 21.83 -8.23 8.61
CA PHE A 128 22.11 -8.82 9.91
C PHE A 128 23.49 -9.44 9.86
N TRP A 129 24.25 -9.23 10.91
CA TRP A 129 25.55 -9.85 11.12
C TRP A 129 25.38 -10.97 12.12
N ALA A 130 25.38 -12.21 11.65
CA ALA A 130 25.40 -13.39 12.51
C ALA A 130 26.84 -13.77 12.84
N PHE A 131 27.09 -14.14 14.10
CA PHE A 131 28.35 -14.62 14.63
C PHE A 131 28.09 -15.92 15.39
N ASN A 132 28.83 -16.98 15.09
CA ASN A 132 28.71 -18.22 15.85
C ASN A 132 29.98 -19.08 15.79
N GLU A 133 29.96 -20.14 16.58
CA GLU A 133 30.99 -21.17 16.61
C GLU A 133 30.64 -22.31 15.66
N TYR A 134 31.66 -22.96 15.10
CA TYR A 134 31.55 -24.23 14.39
C TYR A 134 32.66 -25.18 14.84
N ALA A 135 32.40 -26.48 14.76
CA ALA A 135 33.38 -27.49 15.11
C ALA A 135 34.37 -27.63 13.96
N ASP A 136 35.63 -27.32 14.22
CA ASP A 136 36.67 -27.25 13.21
C ASP A 136 37.43 -28.58 13.13
N THR A 137 38.22 -28.77 12.07
CA THR A 137 39.05 -29.96 11.90
C THR A 137 39.92 -30.19 13.14
N ARG A 138 39.90 -31.43 13.65
CA ARG A 138 40.65 -31.82 14.85
C ARG A 138 42.14 -31.45 14.75
N SER A 139 42.70 -31.08 15.91
CA SER A 139 44.12 -30.81 16.09
C SER A 139 44.62 -31.47 17.38
N THR A 140 45.93 -31.47 17.61
CA THR A 140 46.55 -32.09 18.80
C THR A 140 45.93 -31.55 20.09
N THR A 141 45.61 -32.45 21.02
CA THR A 141 44.74 -32.23 22.17
C THR A 141 45.48 -31.68 23.40
N PRO A 142 45.25 -30.42 23.82
CA PRO A 142 45.68 -29.96 25.14
C PRO A 142 44.60 -30.31 26.18
N ASN A 143 45.02 -30.79 27.35
CA ASN A 143 44.20 -30.86 28.57
C ASN A 143 42.93 -31.73 28.49
N GLY A 144 42.99 -32.89 27.82
CA GLY A 144 41.95 -33.92 27.89
C GLY A 144 40.65 -33.63 27.13
N GLY A 145 40.61 -32.53 26.35
CA GLY A 145 39.56 -32.31 25.34
C GLY A 145 39.92 -32.97 24.01
N ASP A 146 38.92 -33.16 23.15
CA ASP A 146 39.11 -33.62 21.78
C ASP A 146 38.24 -32.80 20.82
N GLY A 147 38.78 -32.42 19.67
CA GLY A 147 38.15 -31.43 18.79
C GLY A 147 38.68 -30.01 18.95
N ARG A 148 38.47 -29.26 17.86
CA ARG A 148 38.73 -27.82 17.74
C ARG A 148 37.41 -27.12 17.43
N TRP A 149 37.35 -25.84 17.74
CA TRP A 149 36.28 -24.96 17.30
C TRP A 149 36.89 -23.72 16.65
N GLY A 150 36.12 -23.08 15.79
CA GLY A 150 36.41 -21.77 15.22
C GLY A 150 35.16 -20.89 15.25
N THR A 151 35.32 -19.60 14.95
CA THR A 151 34.20 -18.68 14.76
C THR A 151 33.96 -18.43 13.29
N ALA A 152 32.69 -18.31 12.90
CA ALA A 152 32.25 -17.86 11.60
C ALA A 152 31.30 -16.67 11.74
N TRP A 153 31.21 -15.86 10.69
CA TRP A 153 30.25 -14.77 10.58
C TRP A 153 29.66 -14.72 9.18
N ALA A 154 28.43 -14.22 9.06
CA ALA A 154 27.76 -14.01 7.79
C ALA A 154 26.96 -12.71 7.79
N LYS A 155 26.94 -12.07 6.62
CA LYS A 155 25.97 -11.04 6.25
C LYS A 155 24.69 -11.75 5.79
N LEU A 156 23.58 -11.49 6.46
CA LEU A 156 22.27 -12.06 6.16
C LEU A 156 21.29 -10.96 5.80
N PHE A 157 20.37 -11.24 4.88
CA PHE A 157 19.29 -10.35 4.46
C PHE A 157 18.13 -11.17 3.94
N PHE A 158 16.97 -10.53 3.88
CA PHE A 158 15.82 -11.08 3.18
C PHE A 158 15.88 -10.64 1.72
N THR A 159 15.81 -11.62 0.82
CA THR A 159 15.50 -11.35 -0.57
C THR A 159 14.06 -10.89 -0.70
N CYS A 160 13.80 -10.12 -1.75
CA CYS A 160 12.51 -9.63 -2.12
C CYS A 160 12.10 -10.31 -3.43
N ASN A 161 10.95 -10.96 -3.42
CA ASN A 161 10.23 -11.27 -4.64
C ASN A 161 8.78 -10.91 -4.38
N LYS A 162 8.29 -9.95 -5.16
CA LYS A 162 6.87 -9.60 -5.19
C LYS A 162 6.40 -9.82 -6.61
N SER A 163 5.17 -10.32 -6.77
CA SER A 163 4.53 -10.45 -8.08
C SER A 163 3.20 -9.68 -8.17
N LEU A 164 2.86 -9.24 -9.38
CA LEU A 164 1.59 -8.61 -9.73
C LEU A 164 0.99 -9.33 -10.95
N SER A 165 -0.26 -9.75 -10.85
CA SER A 165 -1.03 -10.27 -11.98
C SER A 165 -1.62 -9.12 -12.80
N LEU A 166 -1.21 -9.05 -14.06
CA LEU A 166 -1.72 -8.12 -15.05
C LEU A 166 -2.90 -8.74 -15.78
N THR A 167 -3.95 -7.96 -15.94
CA THR A 167 -5.07 -8.27 -16.84
C THR A 167 -4.79 -7.77 -18.25
N ALA A 168 -5.18 -8.55 -19.25
CA ALA A 168 -5.09 -8.16 -20.65
C ALA A 168 -5.80 -6.82 -20.91
N ASN A 169 -5.15 -5.95 -21.67
CA ASN A 169 -5.66 -4.64 -22.08
C ASN A 169 -6.09 -3.77 -20.88
N GLN A 170 -5.30 -3.77 -19.81
CA GLN A 170 -5.50 -2.90 -18.66
C GLN A 170 -4.20 -2.23 -18.28
N TRP A 171 -4.29 -0.92 -18.01
CA TRP A 171 -3.19 -0.12 -17.50
C TRP A 171 -3.07 -0.25 -15.99
N TYR A 172 -1.85 -0.42 -15.50
CA TYR A 172 -1.49 -0.47 -14.09
C TYR A 172 -0.49 0.63 -13.75
N MET A 173 -0.71 1.34 -12.64
CA MET A 173 0.29 2.18 -12.00
C MET A 173 1.13 1.31 -11.08
N ILE A 174 2.37 1.04 -11.48
CA ILE A 174 3.27 0.14 -10.76
C ILE A 174 4.44 0.90 -10.13
N ALA A 175 5.02 0.27 -9.11
CA ALA A 175 6.26 0.65 -8.45
C ALA A 175 7.24 -0.52 -8.44
N LEU A 176 8.48 -0.24 -8.05
CA LEU A 176 9.48 -1.26 -7.73
C LEU A 176 9.58 -1.44 -6.21
N PRO A 177 8.90 -2.44 -5.63
CA PRO A 177 8.91 -2.64 -4.17
C PRO A 177 10.24 -3.23 -3.66
N CYS A 178 11.03 -3.85 -4.54
CA CYS A 178 12.35 -4.42 -4.23
C CYS A 178 13.48 -3.52 -4.75
N GLU A 179 14.65 -3.60 -4.10
CA GLU A 179 15.90 -3.06 -4.66
C GLU A 179 16.42 -4.00 -5.74
N VAL A 180 16.29 -3.57 -6.98
CA VAL A 180 16.79 -4.28 -8.16
C VAL A 180 18.25 -3.88 -8.43
N THR A 181 19.14 -4.86 -8.59
CA THR A 181 20.56 -4.61 -8.93
C THR A 181 20.78 -4.46 -10.42
N ALA A 182 20.04 -5.22 -11.24
CA ALA A 182 19.89 -4.99 -12.68
C ALA A 182 18.53 -4.35 -12.91
N ASN A 183 18.52 -3.06 -13.26
CA ASN A 183 17.32 -2.24 -13.19
C ASN A 183 16.83 -1.74 -14.54
N THR A 184 17.19 -2.38 -15.67
CA THR A 184 16.60 -2.03 -16.97
C THR A 184 15.20 -2.65 -17.11
N VAL A 185 14.37 -2.11 -18.00
CA VAL A 185 13.05 -2.72 -18.31
C VAL A 185 13.19 -4.20 -18.68
N GLU A 186 14.20 -4.55 -19.48
CA GLU A 186 14.49 -5.94 -19.85
C GLU A 186 14.90 -6.79 -18.65
N ALA A 187 15.77 -6.28 -17.78
CA ALA A 187 16.27 -7.04 -16.64
C ALA A 187 15.20 -7.28 -15.57
N VAL A 188 14.20 -6.39 -15.48
CA VAL A 188 13.14 -6.47 -14.46
C VAL A 188 11.91 -7.23 -14.94
N PHE A 189 11.55 -7.14 -16.23
CA PHE A 189 10.30 -7.73 -16.75
C PHE A 189 10.48 -8.67 -17.95
N GLY A 190 11.70 -8.83 -18.47
CA GLY A 190 11.96 -9.59 -19.69
C GLY A 190 11.91 -11.11 -19.53
N ASP A 191 12.01 -11.60 -18.30
CA ASP A 191 11.80 -13.00 -17.94
C ASP A 191 10.32 -13.35 -17.75
N ASP A 192 9.49 -12.36 -17.39
CA ASP A 192 8.04 -12.50 -17.22
C ASP A 192 7.25 -12.35 -18.53
N LEU A 193 7.58 -11.30 -19.29
CA LEU A 193 6.83 -10.89 -20.47
C LEU A 193 7.67 -11.11 -21.74
N PRO A 194 7.09 -11.62 -22.85
CA PRO A 194 7.88 -11.99 -24.01
C PRO A 194 8.67 -10.82 -24.59
N VAL A 195 10.00 -10.93 -24.58
CA VAL A 195 10.88 -9.84 -25.05
C VAL A 195 10.65 -9.46 -26.52
N ALA A 196 10.25 -10.43 -27.34
CA ALA A 196 10.01 -10.25 -28.76
C ALA A 196 8.81 -9.36 -29.09
N THR A 197 7.91 -9.12 -28.12
CA THR A 197 6.66 -8.38 -28.32
C THR A 197 6.60 -7.07 -27.51
N TYR A 198 7.72 -6.64 -26.91
CA TYR A 198 7.79 -5.33 -26.28
C TYR A 198 7.65 -4.19 -27.29
N GLY A 199 6.88 -3.17 -26.94
CA GLY A 199 6.52 -2.08 -27.84
C GLY A 199 5.30 -2.36 -28.72
N THR A 200 4.85 -3.62 -28.82
CA THR A 200 3.61 -3.99 -29.53
C THR A 200 2.56 -4.53 -28.57
N ASP A 201 2.90 -5.58 -27.83
CA ASP A 201 1.95 -6.31 -26.97
C ASP A 201 2.04 -5.83 -25.54
N TRP A 202 3.23 -5.46 -25.07
CA TRP A 202 3.38 -4.88 -23.74
C TRP A 202 4.37 -3.73 -23.75
N ARG A 203 4.15 -2.76 -22.87
CA ARG A 203 4.90 -1.49 -22.84
C ARG A 203 4.99 -0.96 -21.42
N VAL A 204 6.10 -0.27 -21.14
CA VAL A 204 6.29 0.49 -19.90
C VAL A 204 6.43 1.96 -20.24
N TYR A 205 5.72 2.81 -19.51
CA TYR A 205 5.81 4.27 -19.63
C TYR A 205 6.19 4.89 -18.29
N ARG A 206 6.91 6.01 -18.35
CA ARG A 206 7.06 6.94 -17.23
C ARG A 206 6.42 8.28 -17.56
N ARG A 207 6.06 9.05 -16.53
CA ARG A 207 5.81 10.49 -16.69
C ARG A 207 7.13 11.22 -16.55
N ASP A 208 7.57 11.89 -17.60
CA ASP A 208 8.85 12.59 -17.62
C ASP A 208 8.81 13.84 -16.73
N ALA A 209 9.79 13.95 -15.84
CA ALA A 209 9.89 15.05 -14.89
C ALA A 209 10.05 16.41 -15.59
N THR A 210 10.81 16.45 -16.69
CA THR A 210 11.19 17.71 -17.35
C THR A 210 10.11 18.22 -18.31
N THR A 211 9.61 17.32 -19.15
CA THR A 211 8.71 17.66 -20.27
C THR A 211 7.24 17.55 -19.92
N ASP A 212 6.92 16.92 -18.80
CA ASP A 212 5.55 16.59 -18.42
C ASP A 212 4.80 15.77 -19.47
N GLN A 213 5.51 14.86 -20.12
CA GLN A 213 4.93 13.95 -21.11
C GLN A 213 5.09 12.51 -20.68
N TYR A 214 4.22 11.65 -21.18
CA TYR A 214 4.47 10.22 -21.09
C TYR A 214 5.56 9.83 -22.08
N VAL A 215 6.53 9.07 -21.59
CA VAL A 215 7.63 8.54 -22.38
C VAL A 215 7.59 7.04 -22.27
N GLN A 216 7.41 6.37 -23.41
CA GLN A 216 7.61 4.93 -23.49
C GLN A 216 9.08 4.64 -23.26
N LEU A 217 9.38 3.76 -22.32
CA LEU A 217 10.75 3.37 -22.03
C LEU A 217 11.28 2.41 -23.10
N SER A 218 12.55 2.52 -23.43
CA SER A 218 13.28 1.48 -24.15
C SER A 218 13.60 0.30 -23.22
N PHE A 219 13.94 -0.86 -23.79
CA PHE A 219 14.37 -2.01 -22.98
C PHE A 219 15.59 -1.74 -22.10
N THR A 220 16.48 -0.86 -22.56
CA THR A 220 17.72 -0.50 -21.86
C THR A 220 17.54 0.66 -20.89
N ASP A 221 16.37 1.29 -20.87
CA ASP A 221 16.11 2.36 -19.92
C ASP A 221 16.00 1.79 -18.51
N THR A 222 16.57 2.51 -17.55
CA THR A 222 16.60 2.09 -16.16
C THR A 222 15.33 2.53 -15.42
N LEU A 223 14.79 1.61 -14.64
CA LEU A 223 13.78 1.81 -13.63
C LEU A 223 14.43 2.17 -12.28
N GLN A 224 13.74 2.95 -11.47
CA GLN A 224 14.24 3.47 -10.20
C GLN A 224 13.17 3.31 -9.12
N GLY A 225 13.59 2.85 -7.94
CA GLY A 225 12.72 2.86 -6.76
C GLY A 225 12.27 4.29 -6.43
N GLY A 226 11.04 4.43 -5.92
CA GLY A 226 10.42 5.73 -5.65
C GLY A 226 9.76 6.40 -6.86
N LEU A 227 10.14 6.03 -8.09
CA LEU A 227 9.40 6.44 -9.29
C LEU A 227 8.31 5.41 -9.62
N GLY A 228 7.15 5.90 -10.04
CA GLY A 228 6.09 5.04 -10.54
C GLY A 228 6.10 4.96 -12.05
N TYR A 229 5.54 3.87 -12.58
CA TYR A 229 5.50 3.54 -13.99
C TYR A 229 4.11 3.08 -14.39
N TRP A 230 3.79 3.19 -15.66
CA TRP A 230 2.61 2.58 -16.25
C TRP A 230 3.02 1.33 -17.02
N ILE A 231 2.30 0.24 -16.81
CA ILE A 231 2.47 -0.99 -17.59
C ILE A 231 1.13 -1.50 -18.11
N LYS A 232 1.14 -2.05 -19.32
CA LYS A 232 0.01 -2.74 -19.95
C LYS A 232 0.53 -3.91 -20.78
N THR A 233 -0.23 -4.99 -20.83
CA THR A 233 -0.01 -6.13 -21.72
C THR A 233 -1.30 -6.48 -22.47
N LYS A 234 -1.17 -6.87 -23.74
CA LYS A 234 -2.24 -7.35 -24.62
C LYS A 234 -2.31 -8.87 -24.68
N ALA A 235 -1.36 -9.57 -24.04
CA ALA A 235 -1.33 -11.02 -24.03
C ALA A 235 -2.67 -11.60 -23.55
N ALA A 236 -3.21 -12.57 -24.26
CA ALA A 236 -4.49 -13.18 -23.92
C ALA A 236 -4.41 -13.85 -22.54
N GLY A 237 -5.31 -13.47 -21.63
CA GLY A 237 -5.26 -13.89 -20.23
C GLY A 237 -4.34 -13.03 -19.34
N GLY A 238 -3.69 -12.01 -19.91
CA GLY A 238 -2.83 -11.08 -19.18
C GLY A 238 -1.40 -11.60 -19.01
N GLY A 239 -0.85 -11.45 -17.81
CA GLY A 239 0.48 -11.94 -17.46
C GLY A 239 0.72 -11.82 -15.96
N THR A 240 1.80 -12.40 -15.46
CA THR A 240 2.29 -12.11 -14.10
C THR A 240 3.66 -11.50 -14.27
N ILE A 241 3.87 -10.34 -13.68
CA ILE A 241 5.20 -9.75 -13.54
C ILE A 241 5.68 -10.01 -12.11
N ASP A 242 6.96 -10.26 -11.93
CA ASP A 242 7.60 -10.23 -10.66
C ASP A 242 8.74 -9.20 -10.62
N VAL A 243 9.09 -8.78 -9.42
CA VAL A 243 10.23 -7.91 -9.19
C VAL A 243 11.04 -8.63 -8.14
N GLY A 244 12.14 -9.24 -8.58
CA GLY A 244 13.13 -9.88 -7.74
C GLY A 244 14.25 -8.93 -7.35
N GLY A 245 14.73 -9.00 -6.11
CA GLY A 245 15.86 -8.21 -5.65
C GLY A 245 16.11 -8.34 -4.16
N ASP A 246 16.67 -7.30 -3.56
CA ASP A 246 16.80 -7.17 -2.11
C ASP A 246 15.59 -6.42 -1.54
N THR A 247 15.30 -6.62 -0.26
CA THR A 247 14.30 -5.77 0.42
C THR A 247 14.82 -4.33 0.51
N ASN A 248 13.98 -3.31 0.30
CA ASN A 248 14.33 -1.88 0.51
C ASN A 248 14.43 -1.48 2.01
N ALA A 249 14.41 -2.44 2.94
CA ALA A 249 14.20 -2.21 4.38
C ALA A 249 15.36 -1.50 5.12
N GLY A 250 16.38 -1.03 4.40
CA GLY A 250 17.66 -0.55 4.94
C GLY A 250 17.65 0.91 5.30
N ASN A 251 16.82 1.66 4.60
CA ASN A 251 16.57 3.06 4.88
C ASN A 251 15.28 3.13 5.73
N PRO A 252 15.29 3.76 6.91
CA PRO A 252 14.08 3.92 7.74
C PRO A 252 12.97 4.74 7.09
N GLN A 253 13.18 5.23 5.87
CA GLN A 253 12.24 6.00 5.06
C GLN A 253 12.75 6.05 3.63
N ALA A 254 11.89 6.42 2.69
CA ALA A 254 12.29 6.71 1.32
C ALA A 254 11.86 8.13 0.98
N ASP A 255 12.83 8.92 0.53
CA ASP A 255 12.61 10.31 0.15
C ASP A 255 12.60 10.37 -1.39
N VAL A 256 11.42 10.66 -1.96
CA VAL A 256 11.20 10.71 -3.41
C VAL A 256 11.17 12.17 -3.85
N PRO A 257 12.14 12.63 -4.66
CA PRO A 257 12.12 13.99 -5.20
C PRO A 257 10.90 14.25 -6.07
N LEU A 258 10.24 15.38 -5.85
CA LEU A 258 9.08 15.79 -6.65
C LEU A 258 9.45 16.95 -7.56
N THR A 259 8.96 16.90 -8.79
CA THR A 259 8.96 18.06 -9.68
C THR A 259 7.75 18.92 -9.35
N ALA A 260 7.93 20.24 -9.29
CA ALA A 260 6.86 21.16 -8.93
C ALA A 260 6.57 22.20 -10.03
N SER A 261 5.37 22.76 -10.01
CA SER A 261 5.00 23.96 -10.76
C SER A 261 4.08 24.81 -9.89
N SER A 262 4.02 26.13 -10.13
CA SER A 262 3.17 27.03 -9.31
C SER A 262 1.67 26.74 -9.43
N THR A 263 1.25 25.99 -10.45
CA THR A 263 -0.14 25.53 -10.64
C THR A 263 -0.33 24.07 -10.23
N GLY A 264 0.69 23.44 -9.66
CA GLY A 264 0.69 22.06 -9.23
C GLY A 264 1.09 21.09 -10.35
N ARG A 265 2.23 20.41 -10.14
CA ARG A 265 2.76 19.38 -11.03
C ARG A 265 2.43 18.00 -10.49
N TYR A 266 1.75 17.18 -11.28
CA TYR A 266 1.53 15.77 -10.95
C TYR A 266 2.83 14.95 -11.09
N ASN A 267 3.12 14.15 -10.07
CA ASN A 267 4.24 13.23 -10.04
C ASN A 267 3.70 11.81 -9.86
N LEU A 268 4.17 10.89 -10.71
CA LEU A 268 3.88 9.46 -10.57
C LEU A 268 4.93 8.87 -9.63
N VAL A 269 4.56 8.72 -8.37
CA VAL A 269 5.42 8.18 -7.32
C VAL A 269 5.16 6.69 -7.19
N GLY A 270 6.23 5.91 -7.07
CA GLY A 270 6.14 4.47 -6.84
C GLY A 270 6.37 4.17 -5.37
N HIS A 271 5.52 3.34 -4.76
CA HIS A 271 5.74 2.87 -3.40
C HIS A 271 7.05 2.06 -3.32
N PRO A 272 8.06 2.50 -2.54
CA PRO A 272 9.40 1.91 -2.58
C PRO A 272 9.55 0.68 -1.67
N PHE A 273 8.49 0.24 -1.01
CA PHE A 273 8.58 -0.81 0.01
C PHE A 273 7.71 -2.02 -0.27
N VAL A 274 8.05 -3.11 0.42
CA VAL A 274 7.38 -4.42 0.34
C VAL A 274 6.19 -4.56 1.29
N PHE A 275 5.94 -3.55 2.12
CA PHE A 275 4.92 -3.52 3.15
C PHE A 275 4.04 -2.28 2.98
N ASP A 276 2.84 -2.30 3.54
CA ASP A 276 1.88 -1.22 3.37
C ASP A 276 2.23 0.02 4.22
N VAL A 277 1.95 1.21 3.69
CA VAL A 277 2.08 2.49 4.41
C VAL A 277 0.75 3.23 4.38
N CYS A 278 0.25 3.67 5.54
CA CYS A 278 -0.95 4.51 5.57
C CYS A 278 -0.60 5.90 5.01
N TRP A 279 -1.44 6.43 4.12
CA TRP A 279 -1.17 7.72 3.50
C TRP A 279 -1.01 8.85 4.52
N LYS A 280 -1.83 8.87 5.57
CA LYS A 280 -1.73 9.84 6.69
C LYS A 280 -0.36 9.89 7.40
N ASP A 281 0.43 8.82 7.30
CA ASP A 281 1.75 8.75 7.94
C ASP A 281 2.85 9.35 7.05
N VAL A 282 2.59 9.54 5.75
CA VAL A 282 3.50 10.17 4.78
C VAL A 282 3.80 11.62 5.18
N LYS A 283 5.02 12.07 4.86
CA LYS A 283 5.52 13.41 5.16
C LYS A 283 6.02 14.09 3.90
N VAL A 284 6.17 15.41 3.97
CA VAL A 284 6.78 16.23 2.92
C VAL A 284 8.03 16.89 3.46
N LEU A 285 9.14 16.79 2.73
CA LEU A 285 10.38 17.47 3.06
C LEU A 285 10.52 18.74 2.25
N ASP A 286 10.76 19.83 2.94
CA ASP A 286 11.09 21.14 2.39
C ASP A 286 12.46 21.58 2.94
N GLY A 287 13.51 21.18 2.22
CA GLY A 287 14.89 21.27 2.70
C GLY A 287 15.11 20.38 3.93
N SER A 288 15.28 21.00 5.10
CA SER A 288 15.45 20.30 6.38
C SER A 288 14.17 20.22 7.21
N ASN A 289 13.10 20.89 6.77
CA ASN A 289 11.81 20.87 7.46
C ASN A 289 11.03 19.62 7.03
N GLU A 290 10.51 18.89 8.00
CA GLU A 290 9.57 17.80 7.79
C GLU A 290 8.16 18.29 8.12
N LEU A 291 7.28 18.24 7.13
CA LEU A 291 5.90 18.69 7.21
C LEU A 291 4.97 17.48 7.27
N SER A 292 3.91 17.57 8.07
CA SER A 292 2.75 16.68 7.88
C SER A 292 2.05 17.00 6.55
N LEU A 293 1.17 16.11 6.09
CA LEU A 293 0.35 16.39 4.91
C LEU A 293 -0.52 17.66 5.10
N ASP A 294 -1.08 17.86 6.30
CA ASP A 294 -1.84 19.07 6.62
C ASP A 294 -0.98 20.34 6.67
N ASP A 295 0.28 20.25 7.09
CA ASP A 295 1.17 21.41 7.07
C ASP A 295 1.67 21.74 5.65
N ALA A 296 1.73 20.74 4.77
CA ALA A 296 2.08 20.92 3.36
C ALA A 296 0.91 21.50 2.53
N ASP A 297 -0.32 21.23 2.94
CA ASP A 297 -1.56 21.75 2.36
C ASP A 297 -2.50 22.33 3.43
N PRO A 298 -2.14 23.48 4.03
CA PRO A 298 -2.85 24.00 5.18
C PRO A 298 -4.25 24.49 4.83
N LEU A 299 -5.18 24.31 5.77
CA LEU A 299 -6.46 25.02 5.77
C LEU A 299 -6.23 26.52 5.95
N LEU A 300 -6.97 27.34 5.21
CA LEU A 300 -6.80 28.80 5.21
C LEU A 300 -7.90 29.53 6.02
N PRO A 301 -7.59 30.12 7.19
CA PRO A 301 -8.50 31.03 7.89
C PRO A 301 -8.63 32.36 7.12
N PRO A 302 -9.82 33.00 7.05
CA PRO A 302 -11.09 32.61 7.65
C PRO A 302 -12.01 31.79 6.73
N LEU A 303 -11.50 31.25 5.62
CA LEU A 303 -12.23 30.45 4.64
C LEU A 303 -12.39 28.98 5.07
N PHE A 304 -12.54 28.74 6.39
CA PHE A 304 -12.22 27.57 7.23
C PHE A 304 -12.36 26.13 6.72
N ASN A 305 -12.81 25.87 5.50
CA ASN A 305 -13.00 24.51 4.97
C ASN A 305 -12.34 24.31 3.60
N GLN A 306 -11.46 25.20 3.16
CA GLN A 306 -10.71 25.05 1.90
C GLN A 306 -9.21 25.00 2.16
N ARG A 307 -8.54 24.15 1.38
CA ARG A 307 -7.09 23.89 1.45
C ARG A 307 -6.32 24.77 0.49
N ALA A 308 -5.11 25.14 0.89
CA ALA A 308 -4.25 26.06 0.14
C ALA A 308 -3.99 25.61 -1.29
N CYS A 309 -3.79 24.31 -1.51
CA CYS A 309 -3.52 23.73 -2.82
C CYS A 309 -4.77 23.53 -3.69
N SER A 310 -5.94 23.44 -3.07
CA SER A 310 -7.22 23.17 -3.77
C SER A 310 -7.92 24.42 -4.28
N LEU A 311 -7.39 25.62 -3.97
CA LEU A 311 -7.92 26.87 -4.49
C LEU A 311 -7.75 26.96 -6.01
N PRO A 312 -8.68 27.62 -6.73
CA PRO A 312 -8.56 27.87 -8.17
C PRO A 312 -7.26 28.60 -8.55
N THR A 313 -6.74 29.41 -7.62
CA THR A 313 -5.38 29.91 -7.64
C THR A 313 -4.74 29.49 -6.31
N PRO A 314 -3.82 28.51 -6.33
CA PRO A 314 -3.19 28.00 -5.11
C PRO A 314 -2.57 29.12 -4.27
N ASP A 315 -2.73 29.06 -2.95
CA ASP A 315 -2.09 30.02 -2.05
C ASP A 315 -0.57 29.78 -2.00
N SER A 316 0.18 30.85 -1.72
CA SER A 316 1.62 30.78 -1.46
C SER A 316 2.05 29.81 -0.36
N SER A 317 1.16 29.45 0.57
CA SER A 317 1.41 28.44 1.61
C SER A 317 1.30 27.01 1.11
N CYS A 318 0.77 26.77 -0.09
CA CYS A 318 0.69 25.43 -0.68
C CYS A 318 2.08 24.91 -1.06
N VAL A 319 2.47 23.79 -0.46
CA VAL A 319 3.73 23.10 -0.76
C VAL A 319 3.48 21.91 -1.69
N MET A 320 2.55 21.05 -1.30
CA MET A 320 2.13 19.84 -2.00
C MET A 320 0.69 19.56 -1.60
N SER A 321 -0.16 19.13 -2.53
CA SER A 321 -1.51 18.66 -2.19
C SER A 321 -1.41 17.50 -1.19
N HIS A 322 -2.26 17.52 -0.17
CA HIS A 322 -2.36 16.42 0.78
C HIS A 322 -3.03 15.16 0.21
N THR A 323 -3.58 15.24 -1.01
CA THR A 323 -4.31 14.16 -1.65
C THR A 323 -3.39 13.31 -2.52
N MET A 324 -3.62 11.99 -2.52
CA MET A 324 -3.08 11.07 -3.51
C MET A 324 -4.16 10.49 -4.41
N GLY A 325 -3.81 10.15 -5.64
CA GLY A 325 -4.68 9.45 -6.60
C GLY A 325 -4.12 8.08 -6.99
N GLN A 326 -4.93 7.02 -7.00
CA GLN A 326 -4.54 5.67 -7.43
C GLN A 326 -5.47 5.14 -8.51
N TRP A 327 -4.91 4.55 -9.57
CA TRP A 327 -5.69 3.93 -10.64
C TRP A 327 -5.78 2.42 -10.43
N ASN A 328 -6.99 1.86 -10.47
CA ASN A 328 -7.21 0.43 -10.28
C ASN A 328 -7.45 -0.35 -11.59
N GLY A 329 -7.35 0.31 -12.75
CA GLY A 329 -7.72 -0.28 -14.05
C GLY A 329 -9.09 0.13 -14.58
N SER A 330 -9.92 0.77 -13.76
CA SER A 330 -11.29 1.18 -14.07
C SER A 330 -11.57 2.64 -13.72
N ALA A 331 -11.20 3.06 -12.52
CA ALA A 331 -11.43 4.40 -11.99
C ALA A 331 -10.23 4.85 -11.15
N TYR A 332 -10.15 6.17 -10.92
CA TYR A 332 -9.22 6.71 -9.95
C TYR A 332 -9.85 6.68 -8.55
N GLN A 333 -9.00 6.56 -7.54
CA GLN A 333 -9.35 6.67 -6.14
C GLN A 333 -8.53 7.77 -5.50
N SER A 334 -9.21 8.72 -4.87
CA SER A 334 -8.58 9.83 -4.17
C SER A 334 -8.58 9.59 -2.67
N TYR A 335 -7.43 9.81 -2.03
CA TYR A 335 -7.25 9.65 -0.59
C TYR A 335 -6.49 10.83 -0.01
N ASP A 336 -6.82 11.23 1.21
CA ASP A 336 -6.23 12.41 1.86
C ASP A 336 -5.74 12.15 3.28
N GLY A 337 -6.01 10.96 3.83
CA GLY A 337 -5.58 10.55 5.16
C GLY A 337 -6.44 11.07 6.31
N VAL A 338 -7.45 11.92 6.04
CA VAL A 338 -8.23 12.63 7.07
C VAL A 338 -9.74 12.53 6.85
N THR A 339 -10.20 12.45 5.60
CA THR A 339 -11.60 12.23 5.26
C THR A 339 -11.97 10.80 5.61
N THR A 340 -13.04 10.64 6.38
CA THR A 340 -13.48 9.33 6.88
C THR A 340 -13.82 8.41 5.70
N GLY A 341 -13.14 7.27 5.57
CA GLY A 341 -13.28 6.37 4.42
C GLY A 341 -12.32 6.67 3.27
N ALA A 342 -11.58 7.79 3.28
CA ALA A 342 -10.57 8.13 2.29
C ALA A 342 -9.16 8.22 2.91
N GLU A 343 -8.90 7.41 3.94
CA GLU A 343 -7.62 7.44 4.66
C GLU A 343 -6.43 6.95 3.81
N GLY A 344 -6.66 6.00 2.90
CA GLY A 344 -5.68 5.54 1.92
C GLY A 344 -4.57 4.63 2.46
N VAL A 345 -4.24 3.61 1.66
CA VAL A 345 -3.13 2.68 1.92
C VAL A 345 -2.27 2.60 0.66
N LEU A 346 -0.97 2.77 0.83
CA LEU A 346 0.04 2.50 -0.18
C LEU A 346 0.45 1.05 -0.06
N SER A 347 -0.07 0.20 -0.94
CA SER A 347 0.30 -1.21 -0.96
C SER A 347 1.60 -1.40 -1.75
N ASN A 348 2.30 -2.50 -1.49
CA ASN A 348 3.42 -2.90 -2.34
C ASN A 348 2.99 -2.96 -3.82
N PHE A 349 3.94 -2.71 -4.73
CA PHE A 349 3.71 -2.52 -6.17
C PHE A 349 2.92 -1.31 -6.62
N GLU A 350 2.23 -0.57 -5.76
CA GLU A 350 1.35 0.49 -6.23
C GLU A 350 2.11 1.79 -6.54
N GLY A 351 1.80 2.36 -7.70
CA GLY A 351 2.07 3.77 -7.98
C GLY A 351 0.92 4.66 -7.51
N LEU A 352 1.23 5.91 -7.23
CA LEU A 352 0.26 6.95 -6.89
C LEU A 352 0.60 8.28 -7.57
N TRP A 353 -0.43 9.11 -7.76
CA TRP A 353 -0.29 10.50 -8.14
C TRP A 353 -0.26 11.40 -6.91
N VAL A 354 0.69 12.34 -6.89
CA VAL A 354 0.69 13.47 -5.96
C VAL A 354 0.96 14.76 -6.72
N GLN A 355 0.43 15.89 -6.23
CA GLN A 355 0.61 17.18 -6.88
C GLN A 355 1.54 18.09 -6.06
N ALA A 356 2.66 18.50 -6.63
CA ALA A 356 3.66 19.34 -5.98
C ALA A 356 3.65 20.78 -6.53
N PHE A 357 3.65 21.76 -5.64
CA PHE A 357 3.52 23.19 -5.97
C PHE A 357 4.80 23.98 -5.71
N LYS A 358 5.55 23.58 -4.67
CA LYS A 358 6.83 24.18 -4.31
C LYS A 358 8.01 23.36 -4.82
N ALA A 359 8.97 24.01 -5.47
CA ALA A 359 10.17 23.36 -5.98
C ALA A 359 11.11 22.92 -4.85
N GLY A 360 11.86 21.84 -5.09
CA GLY A 360 12.89 21.33 -4.18
C GLY A 360 12.36 20.47 -3.03
N ILE A 361 11.09 20.06 -3.09
CA ILE A 361 10.47 19.21 -2.08
C ILE A 361 10.62 17.72 -2.40
N GLN A 362 10.48 16.88 -1.38
CA GLN A 362 10.47 15.43 -1.51
C GLN A 362 9.28 14.83 -0.76
N LEU A 363 8.69 13.77 -1.30
CA LEU A 363 7.73 12.95 -0.57
C LEU A 363 8.50 11.94 0.30
N ARG A 364 8.32 11.98 1.61
CA ARG A 364 8.90 11.03 2.54
C ARG A 364 7.89 9.93 2.86
N VAL A 365 8.13 8.74 2.32
CA VAL A 365 7.40 7.52 2.67
C VAL A 365 8.11 6.88 3.87
N PRO A 366 7.48 6.84 5.07
CA PRO A 366 8.15 6.35 6.27
C PRO A 366 8.16 4.82 6.34
N VAL A 367 9.17 4.25 7.00
CA VAL A 367 9.07 2.90 7.56
C VAL A 367 8.32 3.00 8.89
N LYS A 368 7.11 2.45 8.98
CA LYS A 368 6.40 2.40 10.26
C LYS A 368 6.98 1.28 11.14
N ARG A 369 7.50 1.66 12.30
CA ARG A 369 7.98 0.74 13.34
C ARG A 369 6.81 0.22 14.16
N GLY A 370 6.51 -1.08 14.08
CA GLY A 370 5.51 -1.75 14.93
C GLY A 370 4.58 -2.68 14.17
N THR A 371 3.96 -3.63 14.88
CA THR A 371 3.16 -4.69 14.26
C THR A 371 1.67 -4.43 14.39
N GLY A 372 0.97 -4.56 13.25
CA GLY A 372 -0.45 -4.29 13.08
C GLY A 372 -0.58 -3.25 11.97
N ASN A 373 -1.25 -3.61 10.86
CA ASN A 373 -1.59 -2.64 9.82
C ASN A 373 -2.52 -1.60 10.46
N PRO A 374 -2.06 -0.37 10.78
CA PRO A 374 -2.86 0.63 11.46
C PRO A 374 -3.87 1.28 10.52
N CYS A 375 -3.89 0.89 9.24
CA CYS A 375 -4.89 1.29 8.27
C CYS A 375 -6.11 0.33 8.29
N ALA A 376 -6.07 -0.74 9.11
CA ALA A 376 -7.09 -1.81 9.16
C ALA A 376 -8.48 -1.42 9.69
N THR A 377 -8.78 -0.13 9.89
CA THR A 377 -10.16 0.31 10.20
C THR A 377 -11.04 0.51 8.97
N VAL A 378 -10.52 0.40 7.75
CA VAL A 378 -11.36 0.38 6.53
C VAL A 378 -11.45 -1.05 6.02
N THR A 379 -12.36 -1.82 6.61
CA THR A 379 -12.77 -3.11 6.05
C THR A 379 -13.43 -2.86 4.70
N GLY A 380 -12.74 -3.28 3.64
CA GLY A 380 -13.21 -3.25 2.26
C GLY A 380 -12.39 -2.26 1.45
N ASN A 381 -11.34 -2.76 0.78
CA ASN A 381 -10.67 -2.20 -0.42
C ASN A 381 -9.20 -2.65 -0.50
N SER A 382 -8.92 -3.96 -0.44
CA SER A 382 -7.86 -4.43 -1.34
C SER A 382 -8.46 -4.36 -2.75
N PRO A 383 -7.76 -3.81 -3.76
CA PRO A 383 -8.18 -4.03 -5.13
C PRO A 383 -8.19 -5.54 -5.33
N VAL A 384 -9.38 -6.14 -5.37
CA VAL A 384 -9.51 -7.49 -5.91
C VAL A 384 -9.04 -7.34 -7.34
N SER A 385 -7.93 -7.99 -7.68
CA SER A 385 -7.57 -8.26 -9.07
C SER A 385 -8.74 -9.05 -9.66
N ALA A 386 -9.73 -8.35 -10.20
CA ALA A 386 -10.83 -8.97 -10.90
C ALA A 386 -10.22 -9.66 -12.12
N GLN A 387 -10.27 -10.98 -12.13
CA GLN A 387 -9.90 -11.80 -13.28
C GLN A 387 -10.87 -11.46 -14.41
N VAL A 388 -10.42 -10.68 -15.40
CA VAL A 388 -11.28 -10.25 -16.52
C VAL A 388 -11.26 -11.31 -17.62
N SER A 389 -12.44 -11.70 -18.08
CA SER A 389 -12.60 -12.43 -19.35
C SER A 389 -12.48 -11.44 -20.50
N ALA A 390 -11.61 -11.74 -21.47
CA ALA A 390 -11.28 -10.85 -22.59
C ALA A 390 -12.53 -10.40 -23.38
N LEU A 391 -12.82 -9.09 -23.36
CA LEU A 391 -13.63 -8.43 -24.37
C LEU A 391 -12.69 -7.76 -25.39
N GLN A 392 -12.98 -7.94 -26.67
CA GLN A 392 -12.29 -7.29 -27.79
C GLN A 392 -12.85 -5.87 -27.96
N GLU A 393 -12.14 -4.85 -27.48
CA GLU A 393 -12.46 -3.43 -27.70
C GLU A 393 -11.25 -2.68 -28.26
N GLU A 394 -11.50 -1.58 -28.99
CA GLU A 394 -10.47 -0.76 -29.65
C GLU A 394 -9.53 -0.13 -28.61
N ASP A 395 -8.26 -0.51 -28.70
CA ASP A 395 -7.24 -0.32 -27.68
C ASP A 395 -6.63 1.10 -27.73
N ALA A 396 -6.71 1.84 -26.62
CA ALA A 396 -5.83 3.00 -26.43
C ALA A 396 -4.38 2.51 -26.23
N ASP A 397 -3.56 2.68 -27.26
CA ASP A 397 -2.15 2.25 -27.29
C ASP A 397 -1.19 3.23 -26.60
N GLN A 398 -1.69 4.38 -26.17
CA GLN A 398 -0.98 5.44 -25.46
C GLN A 398 -1.78 5.87 -24.22
N PRO A 399 -1.10 6.28 -23.13
CA PRO A 399 -1.75 6.84 -21.95
C PRO A 399 -2.41 8.20 -22.24
N ALA A 400 -3.54 8.52 -21.57
CA ALA A 400 -4.24 9.79 -21.76
C ALA A 400 -3.34 10.99 -21.36
N SER A 401 -3.26 12.02 -22.20
CA SER A 401 -2.32 13.14 -22.03
C SER A 401 -2.67 14.08 -20.86
N GLU A 402 -3.96 14.23 -20.53
CA GLU A 402 -4.47 15.13 -19.49
C GLU A 402 -5.10 14.32 -18.34
N LEU A 403 -4.69 14.62 -17.11
CA LEU A 403 -5.23 14.01 -15.88
C LEU A 403 -6.57 14.64 -15.43
N LEU A 404 -6.92 15.80 -15.99
CA LEU A 404 -8.11 16.58 -15.65
C LEU A 404 -8.67 17.24 -16.91
N ALA A 405 -9.71 16.64 -17.50
CA ALA A 405 -10.57 17.35 -18.45
C ALA A 405 -11.91 16.61 -18.66
N THR A 406 -12.95 17.01 -17.93
CA THR A 406 -14.32 17.04 -18.48
C THR A 406 -15.08 18.26 -17.95
N THR A 407 -14.93 19.40 -18.64
CA THR A 407 -15.97 20.44 -18.61
C THR A 407 -17.11 19.99 -19.49
N ALA A 408 -18.22 19.53 -18.90
CA ALA A 408 -19.50 19.64 -19.60
C ALA A 408 -19.91 21.12 -19.54
N ALA A 409 -19.83 21.84 -20.66
CA ALA A 409 -20.18 23.26 -20.73
C ALA A 409 -21.70 23.50 -20.59
N GLU A 410 -22.06 24.22 -19.51
CA GLU A 410 -23.07 25.28 -19.27
C GLU A 410 -24.51 25.27 -19.86
N PRO A 411 -25.48 25.83 -19.09
CA PRO A 411 -25.73 27.27 -19.16
C PRO A 411 -25.60 28.03 -17.82
N GLN A 412 -24.96 29.19 -17.95
CA GLN A 412 -24.85 30.33 -17.02
C GLN A 412 -25.98 30.47 -15.98
N ILE A 413 -25.61 30.45 -14.69
CA ILE A 413 -26.41 31.06 -13.62
C ILE A 413 -25.48 31.95 -12.78
N THR A 414 -25.88 33.21 -12.63
CA THR A 414 -25.21 34.24 -11.82
C THR A 414 -24.95 33.78 -10.38
N PRO A 415 -23.78 34.07 -9.78
CA PRO A 415 -23.48 33.68 -8.41
C PRO A 415 -24.32 34.49 -7.42
N GLN A 416 -25.14 33.83 -6.62
CA GLN A 416 -25.73 34.44 -5.43
C GLN A 416 -24.87 34.04 -4.22
N ALA A 417 -24.05 34.99 -3.76
CA ALA A 417 -23.28 34.83 -2.54
C ALA A 417 -24.24 34.74 -1.35
N ASP A 418 -24.27 33.60 -0.65
CA ASP A 418 -24.83 33.56 0.69
C ASP A 418 -23.72 33.35 1.72
N LYS A 419 -23.56 34.35 2.57
CA LYS A 419 -22.56 34.41 3.64
C LYS A 419 -23.22 33.89 4.91
N GLN A 420 -22.90 32.67 5.34
CA GLN A 420 -23.13 32.28 6.74
C GLN A 420 -21.87 31.72 7.38
N ARG A 421 -21.48 32.36 8.49
CA ARG A 421 -20.40 31.95 9.41
C ARG A 421 -20.87 30.73 10.21
N TYR A 422 -20.00 29.74 10.38
CA TYR A 422 -20.24 28.59 11.25
C TYR A 422 -19.23 28.53 12.42
N PRO A 423 -19.67 28.11 13.63
CA PRO A 423 -18.81 27.99 14.81
C PRO A 423 -18.10 26.63 14.89
N ALA A 424 -16.93 26.61 15.55
CA ALA A 424 -16.02 25.47 15.68
C ALA A 424 -16.61 24.23 16.40
N PRO A 425 -16.10 22.99 16.14
CA PRO A 425 -16.74 21.75 16.58
C PRO A 425 -16.39 21.34 18.01
N LYS A 426 -17.34 20.67 18.67
CA LYS A 426 -17.14 19.86 19.90
C LYS A 426 -17.85 18.52 19.74
N THR A 427 -17.07 17.44 19.90
CA THR A 427 -17.40 16.02 20.22
C THR A 427 -18.45 15.30 19.36
N ARG A 428 -18.08 14.13 18.79
CA ARG A 428 -18.90 13.20 17.96
C ARG A 428 -20.40 13.28 18.28
N ARG A 429 -21.17 13.83 17.34
CA ARG A 429 -22.63 13.94 17.44
C ARG A 429 -23.28 12.82 16.61
N PRO A 430 -24.51 12.37 16.96
CA PRO A 430 -25.31 11.40 16.18
C PRO A 430 -25.60 11.80 14.72
N GLU A 431 -25.10 12.95 14.28
CA GLU A 431 -25.39 13.57 12.98
C GLU A 431 -24.23 13.39 11.98
N GLU A 432 -23.09 12.81 12.41
CA GLU A 432 -21.96 12.46 11.54
C GLU A 432 -22.06 11.02 11.05
N TRP A 433 -21.92 10.80 9.75
CA TRP A 433 -21.94 9.48 9.14
C TRP A 433 -21.32 9.53 7.74
N GLY A 434 -20.84 8.39 7.26
CA GLY A 434 -20.35 8.22 5.89
C GLY A 434 -20.92 6.94 5.28
N LEU A 435 -21.11 6.97 3.96
CA LEU A 435 -21.57 5.86 3.15
C LEU A 435 -20.69 5.76 1.92
N ARG A 436 -20.25 4.54 1.61
CA ARG A 436 -19.48 4.19 0.42
C ARG A 436 -20.42 3.62 -0.63
N LEU A 437 -20.32 4.13 -1.85
CA LEU A 437 -20.93 3.56 -3.04
C LEU A 437 -19.85 2.79 -3.82
N ILE A 438 -20.26 1.67 -4.40
CA ILE A 438 -19.40 0.80 -5.21
C ILE A 438 -20.18 0.43 -6.46
N VAL A 439 -19.55 0.53 -7.64
CA VAL A 439 -20.11 0.02 -8.89
C VAL A 439 -19.20 -1.03 -9.51
N GLU A 440 -19.80 -2.12 -10.00
CA GLU A 440 -19.10 -3.20 -10.69
C GLU A 440 -19.79 -3.56 -12.01
N ALA A 441 -19.01 -3.83 -13.05
CA ALA A 441 -19.48 -4.42 -14.32
C ALA A 441 -18.32 -5.01 -15.12
N ASP A 442 -18.48 -6.23 -15.64
CA ASP A 442 -17.52 -6.85 -16.58
C ASP A 442 -16.06 -6.88 -16.06
N GLY A 443 -15.89 -7.03 -14.75
CA GLY A 443 -14.58 -7.01 -14.07
C GLY A 443 -13.99 -5.61 -13.84
N LEU A 444 -14.68 -4.54 -14.25
CA LEU A 444 -14.40 -3.18 -13.84
C LEU A 444 -15.08 -2.86 -12.51
N VAL A 445 -14.40 -2.11 -11.65
CA VAL A 445 -14.88 -1.75 -10.31
C VAL A 445 -14.45 -0.31 -9.99
N ASP A 446 -15.38 0.50 -9.50
CA ASP A 446 -15.08 1.75 -8.79
C ASP A 446 -15.56 1.61 -7.34
N PRO A 447 -14.64 1.42 -6.37
CA PRO A 447 -15.01 1.13 -4.99
C PRO A 447 -14.90 2.32 -4.02
N GLY A 448 -14.48 3.52 -4.44
CA GLY A 448 -14.05 4.54 -3.46
C GLY A 448 -14.96 5.72 -3.25
N ASN A 449 -16.16 5.75 -3.81
CA ASN A 449 -16.96 6.97 -3.81
C ASN A 449 -17.72 7.12 -2.49
N LEU A 450 -17.62 8.30 -1.86
CA LEU A 450 -18.11 8.53 -0.51
C LEU A 450 -19.15 9.65 -0.47
N LEU A 451 -20.19 9.48 0.33
CA LEU A 451 -21.10 10.56 0.66
C LEU A 451 -21.42 10.52 2.14
N GLY A 452 -21.74 11.67 2.71
CA GLY A 452 -22.11 11.69 4.11
C GLY A 452 -22.23 13.06 4.73
N ARG A 453 -22.11 13.07 6.06
CA ARG A 453 -22.08 14.29 6.86
C ARG A 453 -20.96 14.26 7.89
N LEU A 454 -20.21 15.34 7.98
CA LEU A 454 -19.12 15.55 8.96
C LEU A 454 -19.32 16.90 9.64
N SER A 455 -18.94 17.02 10.91
CA SER A 455 -19.21 18.24 11.70
C SER A 455 -18.44 19.48 11.24
N ASP A 456 -17.37 19.28 10.48
CA ASP A 456 -16.52 20.30 9.87
C ASP A 456 -16.75 20.46 8.35
N SER A 457 -17.71 19.73 7.76
CA SER A 457 -18.15 19.95 6.38
C SER A 457 -19.18 21.09 6.24
N VAL A 458 -19.44 21.55 5.01
CA VAL A 458 -20.48 22.51 4.62
C VAL A 458 -21.35 22.00 3.49
N GLU A 459 -22.42 22.71 3.12
CA GLU A 459 -23.34 22.25 2.05
C GLU A 459 -22.82 22.53 0.62
N GLY A 460 -21.60 23.06 0.49
CA GLY A 460 -20.91 23.24 -0.80
C GLY A 460 -19.45 22.83 -0.63
N SER A 461 -18.63 23.06 -1.66
CA SER A 461 -17.24 22.57 -1.68
C SER A 461 -16.46 22.86 -0.39
N ASP A 462 -15.86 21.81 0.17
CA ASP A 462 -14.89 21.84 1.26
C ASP A 462 -13.77 20.79 1.13
N GLN A 463 -12.95 20.66 2.18
CA GLN A 463 -11.79 19.78 2.24
C GLN A 463 -12.10 18.29 2.18
N HIS A 464 -13.36 17.89 2.45
CA HIS A 464 -13.81 16.50 2.40
C HIS A 464 -14.43 16.15 1.05
N ASP A 465 -14.54 17.12 0.14
CA ASP A 465 -14.96 16.90 -1.24
C ASP A 465 -13.72 16.67 -2.11
N LEU A 466 -13.23 15.43 -2.10
CA LEU A 466 -12.08 15.02 -2.90
C LEU A 466 -12.44 14.96 -4.38
N ARG A 467 -11.65 15.65 -5.22
CA ARG A 467 -11.84 15.65 -6.68
C ARG A 467 -11.65 14.26 -7.28
N GLU A 468 -12.46 13.96 -8.29
CA GLU A 468 -12.30 12.80 -9.14
C GLU A 468 -11.32 13.15 -10.28
N LEU A 469 -10.34 12.28 -10.53
CA LEU A 469 -9.45 12.41 -11.67
C LEU A 469 -10.12 11.82 -12.92
N SER A 470 -9.87 12.41 -14.09
CA SER A 470 -10.39 11.85 -15.33
C SER A 470 -9.84 10.43 -15.56
N PRO A 471 -10.65 9.47 -16.05
CA PRO A 471 -10.17 8.11 -16.28
C PRO A 471 -8.92 8.09 -17.14
N PHE A 472 -7.91 7.33 -16.70
CA PHE A 472 -6.66 7.23 -17.44
C PHE A 472 -6.83 6.55 -18.80
N ASP A 473 -7.70 5.53 -18.84
CA ASP A 473 -8.06 4.81 -20.06
C ASP A 473 -9.51 5.14 -20.44
N THR A 474 -9.68 6.07 -21.38
CA THR A 474 -11.02 6.44 -21.87
C THR A 474 -11.66 5.36 -22.73
N SER A 475 -10.88 4.37 -23.20
CA SER A 475 -11.41 3.23 -23.96
C SER A 475 -11.99 2.15 -23.05
N LYS A 476 -11.65 2.14 -21.76
CA LYS A 476 -12.10 1.13 -20.79
C LYS A 476 -12.15 1.71 -19.38
N PHE A 477 -13.34 2.14 -18.95
CA PHE A 477 -13.55 2.66 -17.60
C PHE A 477 -14.99 2.45 -17.12
N LEU A 478 -15.14 2.45 -15.80
CA LEU A 478 -16.41 2.49 -15.08
C LEU A 478 -16.15 3.25 -13.79
N THR A 479 -16.89 4.34 -13.56
CA THR A 479 -16.70 5.22 -12.39
C THR A 479 -18.03 5.78 -11.90
N ILE A 480 -18.11 6.05 -10.60
CA ILE A 480 -19.13 6.91 -9.99
C ILE A 480 -18.52 8.30 -9.81
N VAL A 481 -19.31 9.35 -10.05
CA VAL A 481 -18.92 10.72 -9.72
C VAL A 481 -20.07 11.49 -9.09
N PHE A 482 -19.73 12.44 -8.23
CA PHE A 482 -20.62 13.49 -7.74
C PHE A 482 -20.35 14.77 -8.54
N PRO A 483 -21.14 15.05 -9.60
CA PRO A 483 -20.94 16.23 -10.42
C PRO A 483 -21.52 17.48 -9.74
N HIS A 484 -20.70 18.52 -9.61
CA HIS A 484 -21.10 19.81 -9.06
C HIS A 484 -20.74 20.95 -10.01
N SER A 485 -21.59 21.20 -11.01
CA SER A 485 -21.44 22.37 -11.88
C SER A 485 -21.84 23.69 -11.19
N ASP A 486 -22.56 23.59 -10.07
CA ASP A 486 -23.09 24.68 -9.27
C ASP A 486 -22.11 25.27 -8.26
N TRP A 487 -20.95 24.62 -8.04
CA TRP A 487 -19.92 25.07 -7.09
C TRP A 487 -19.00 26.19 -7.61
N GLY A 488 -19.42 26.89 -8.66
CA GLY A 488 -18.73 28.06 -9.18
C GLY A 488 -17.28 27.77 -9.57
N ALA A 489 -16.32 28.46 -8.94
CA ALA A 489 -14.89 28.24 -9.22
C ALA A 489 -14.37 26.85 -8.79
N TYR A 490 -15.14 26.13 -7.98
CA TYR A 490 -14.88 24.75 -7.58
C TYR A 490 -15.74 23.77 -8.37
N ALA A 491 -16.33 24.18 -9.51
CA ALA A 491 -17.07 23.24 -10.33
C ALA A 491 -16.21 22.06 -10.77
N GLY A 492 -16.81 20.87 -10.85
CA GLY A 492 -16.11 19.67 -11.28
C GLY A 492 -16.79 18.37 -10.84
N ASP A 493 -16.09 17.27 -11.09
CA ASP A 493 -16.48 15.95 -10.63
C ASP A 493 -15.69 15.60 -9.37
N TYR A 494 -16.38 14.97 -8.42
CA TYR A 494 -15.84 14.62 -7.11
C TYR A 494 -16.05 13.13 -6.84
N THR A 495 -15.10 12.52 -6.15
CA THR A 495 -15.21 11.15 -5.64
C THR A 495 -15.93 11.12 -4.29
N SER A 496 -16.02 12.27 -3.63
CA SER A 496 -16.71 12.40 -2.34
C SER A 496 -17.54 13.69 -2.24
N ASP A 497 -18.67 13.60 -1.55
CA ASP A 497 -19.57 14.73 -1.21
C ASP A 497 -19.99 14.61 0.26
N TYR A 498 -19.29 15.33 1.14
CA TYR A 498 -19.61 15.39 2.57
C TYR A 498 -20.21 16.74 2.92
N ARG A 499 -21.30 16.70 3.69
CA ARG A 499 -22.06 17.93 4.02
C ARG A 499 -22.11 18.21 5.51
N ALA A 500 -22.32 19.48 5.89
CA ALA A 500 -22.55 19.87 7.29
C ALA A 500 -23.62 18.99 7.96
N PRO A 501 -23.63 18.76 9.27
CA PRO A 501 -24.71 17.99 9.90
C PRO A 501 -26.07 18.72 9.74
N SER A 502 -27.15 17.96 9.52
CA SER A 502 -28.50 18.54 9.41
C SER A 502 -29.51 17.81 10.28
N SER A 503 -30.11 18.51 11.24
CA SER A 503 -31.16 17.95 12.10
C SER A 503 -32.49 17.88 11.35
N GLY A 504 -32.96 16.67 11.03
CA GLY A 504 -34.33 16.43 10.56
C GLY A 504 -34.64 16.82 9.10
N ARG A 505 -33.64 17.08 8.26
CA ARG A 505 -33.84 17.37 6.83
C ARG A 505 -33.65 16.11 5.98
N ILE A 506 -34.52 15.95 4.99
CA ILE A 506 -34.27 15.04 3.86
C ILE A 506 -33.00 15.53 3.18
N SER A 507 -32.05 14.63 3.00
CA SER A 507 -30.78 14.89 2.34
C SER A 507 -30.72 14.08 1.07
N GLU A 508 -30.26 14.69 -0.02
CA GLU A 508 -30.20 14.07 -1.34
C GLU A 508 -28.86 14.38 -2.01
N TRP A 509 -28.19 13.33 -2.47
CA TRP A 509 -26.94 13.36 -3.23
C TRP A 509 -27.20 12.88 -4.64
N SER A 510 -26.88 13.70 -5.63
CA SER A 510 -26.90 13.30 -7.03
C SER A 510 -25.56 12.69 -7.39
N PHE A 511 -25.56 11.54 -8.05
CA PHE A 511 -24.36 10.94 -8.57
C PHE A 511 -24.62 10.32 -9.94
N GLU A 512 -23.56 10.19 -10.72
CA GLU A 512 -23.60 9.57 -12.04
C GLU A 512 -22.70 8.34 -12.05
N VAL A 513 -23.17 7.25 -12.62
CA VAL A 513 -22.29 6.18 -13.09
C VAL A 513 -21.93 6.49 -14.53
N ARG A 514 -20.64 6.57 -14.82
CA ARG A 514 -20.08 6.82 -16.15
C ARG A 514 -19.24 5.64 -16.62
N SER A 515 -19.30 5.33 -17.91
CA SER A 515 -18.55 4.22 -18.53
C SER A 515 -18.23 4.56 -19.99
N ASN A 516 -17.19 3.96 -20.56
CA ASN A 516 -16.85 4.12 -21.99
C ASN A 516 -17.97 3.64 -22.94
N GLN A 517 -18.84 2.74 -22.47
CA GLN A 517 -19.93 2.17 -23.26
C GLN A 517 -21.14 1.77 -22.41
N PRO A 518 -22.32 1.57 -23.03
CA PRO A 518 -23.47 0.93 -22.38
C PRO A 518 -23.11 -0.46 -21.83
N ARG A 519 -23.57 -0.80 -20.62
CA ARG A 519 -23.36 -2.12 -19.98
C ARG A 519 -24.36 -2.36 -18.86
N THR A 520 -24.39 -3.57 -18.32
CA THR A 520 -25.16 -3.86 -17.11
C THR A 520 -24.28 -3.64 -15.88
N ILE A 521 -24.69 -2.74 -15.00
CA ILE A 521 -23.96 -2.42 -13.77
C ILE A 521 -24.63 -3.03 -12.55
N THR A 522 -23.84 -3.30 -11.53
CA THR A 522 -24.31 -3.62 -10.18
C THR A 522 -23.78 -2.58 -9.21
N LEU A 523 -24.69 -1.87 -8.55
CA LEU A 523 -24.39 -0.98 -7.44
C LEU A 523 -24.48 -1.72 -6.11
N SER A 524 -23.50 -1.50 -5.25
CA SER A 524 -23.50 -1.91 -3.85
C SER A 524 -23.05 -0.76 -2.95
N TRP A 525 -23.18 -0.93 -1.64
CA TRP A 525 -22.90 0.13 -0.67
C TRP A 525 -22.48 -0.43 0.68
N ALA A 526 -21.70 0.36 1.41
CA ALA A 526 -21.32 0.08 2.79
C ALA A 526 -21.46 1.33 3.65
N GLY A 527 -22.07 1.20 4.82
CA GLY A 527 -22.28 2.31 5.74
C GLY A 527 -23.08 1.89 6.96
N PRO A 528 -23.35 2.81 7.89
CA PRO A 528 -24.11 2.51 9.09
C PRO A 528 -25.51 1.97 8.78
N ASP A 529 -25.85 0.87 9.44
CA ASP A 529 -27.13 0.16 9.32
C ASP A 529 -28.36 1.05 9.49
N ASP A 530 -28.30 2.01 10.43
CA ASP A 530 -29.36 2.97 10.69
C ASP A 530 -29.50 3.99 9.56
N ILE A 531 -28.42 4.42 8.94
CA ILE A 531 -28.47 5.31 7.76
C ILE A 531 -29.04 4.57 6.56
N LEU A 532 -28.60 3.32 6.31
CA LEU A 532 -29.11 2.49 5.20
C LEU A 532 -30.62 2.26 5.32
N ARG A 533 -31.13 1.96 6.53
CA ARG A 533 -32.57 1.77 6.78
C ARG A 533 -33.43 2.99 6.46
N HIS A 534 -32.87 4.20 6.51
CA HIS A 534 -33.59 5.45 6.17
C HIS A 534 -33.28 5.96 4.75
N SER A 535 -32.43 5.24 4.02
CA SER A 535 -31.99 5.61 2.69
C SER A 535 -32.92 5.09 1.60
N LYS A 536 -32.87 5.75 0.44
CA LYS A 536 -33.50 5.34 -0.81
C LYS A 536 -32.54 5.62 -1.95
N LEU A 537 -32.30 4.62 -2.79
CA LEU A 537 -31.65 4.81 -4.08
C LEU A 537 -32.73 5.13 -5.12
N MET A 538 -32.61 6.25 -5.80
CA MET A 538 -33.51 6.68 -6.87
C MET A 538 -32.75 6.61 -8.19
N ASP A 539 -33.25 5.81 -9.13
CA ASP A 539 -32.70 5.67 -10.48
C ASP A 539 -33.48 6.61 -11.40
N ASP A 540 -32.85 7.70 -11.81
CA ASP A 540 -33.52 8.77 -12.55
C ASP A 540 -33.84 8.37 -13.99
N GLU A 541 -33.05 7.47 -14.57
CA GLU A 541 -33.29 6.99 -15.94
C GLU A 541 -34.44 5.96 -15.99
N THR A 542 -34.61 5.13 -14.96
CA THR A 542 -35.71 4.14 -14.91
C THR A 542 -36.90 4.57 -14.06
N SER A 543 -36.80 5.71 -13.37
CA SER A 543 -37.78 6.20 -12.38
C SER A 543 -38.07 5.20 -11.24
N LYS A 544 -37.17 4.24 -11.00
CA LYS A 544 -37.31 3.27 -9.91
C LYS A 544 -36.77 3.84 -8.61
N THR A 545 -37.38 3.43 -7.51
CA THR A 545 -36.88 3.68 -6.15
C THR A 545 -36.62 2.35 -5.48
N PHE A 546 -35.45 2.24 -4.85
CA PHE A 546 -34.96 1.03 -4.22
C PHE A 546 -34.58 1.31 -2.75
N ASN A 547 -34.83 0.35 -1.86
CA ASN A 547 -34.52 0.46 -0.43
C ASN A 547 -33.22 -0.31 -0.13
N PRO A 548 -32.09 0.38 0.05
CA PRO A 548 -30.81 -0.25 0.34
C PRO A 548 -30.75 -0.85 1.75
N ASN A 549 -30.03 -1.96 1.90
CA ASN A 549 -29.64 -2.57 3.17
C ASN A 549 -28.26 -3.24 3.02
N PRO A 550 -27.59 -3.68 4.10
CA PRO A 550 -26.23 -4.22 4.02
C PRO A 550 -26.05 -5.48 3.15
N ASN A 551 -27.15 -6.19 2.82
CA ASN A 551 -27.11 -7.50 2.17
C ASN A 551 -27.71 -7.52 0.76
N ASN A 552 -28.03 -6.36 0.18
CA ASN A 552 -28.58 -6.29 -1.17
C ASN A 552 -27.78 -5.33 -2.07
N THR A 553 -27.97 -5.52 -3.37
CA THR A 553 -27.36 -4.73 -4.44
C THR A 553 -28.46 -4.28 -5.42
N TYR A 554 -28.14 -3.34 -6.29
CA TYR A 554 -29.04 -2.86 -7.35
C TYR A 554 -28.39 -3.03 -8.72
N THR A 555 -28.97 -3.90 -9.56
CA THR A 555 -28.49 -4.15 -10.92
C THR A 555 -29.39 -3.48 -11.95
N VAL A 556 -28.79 -2.76 -12.90
CA VAL A 556 -29.51 -2.07 -13.98
C VAL A 556 -28.70 -2.05 -15.28
N ALA A 557 -29.40 -2.11 -16.41
CA ALA A 557 -28.79 -1.91 -17.72
C ALA A 557 -28.63 -0.41 -18.00
N MET A 558 -27.39 0.07 -18.08
CA MET A 558 -27.07 1.38 -18.62
C MET A 558 -27.20 1.33 -20.13
N THR A 559 -28.12 2.11 -20.68
CA THR A 559 -28.34 2.21 -22.14
C THR A 559 -27.51 3.32 -22.80
N LYS A 560 -26.90 4.18 -21.98
CA LYS A 560 -26.03 5.30 -22.38
C LYS A 560 -24.73 5.24 -21.56
N PRO A 561 -23.65 5.91 -22.02
CA PRO A 561 -22.40 6.05 -21.27
C PRO A 561 -22.53 6.70 -19.88
N VAL A 562 -23.63 7.42 -19.61
CA VAL A 562 -23.92 8.06 -18.33
C VAL A 562 -25.30 7.60 -17.84
N HIS A 563 -25.38 7.19 -16.57
CA HIS A 563 -26.61 6.79 -15.90
C HIS A 563 -26.73 7.52 -14.56
N ARG A 564 -27.86 8.17 -14.30
CA ARG A 564 -28.03 9.10 -13.17
C ARG A 564 -28.81 8.49 -12.03
N PHE A 565 -28.36 8.80 -10.82
CA PHE A 565 -28.96 8.35 -9.59
C PHE A 565 -29.03 9.48 -8.57
N ARG A 566 -29.94 9.32 -7.62
CA ARG A 566 -29.98 10.12 -6.39
C ARG A 566 -30.02 9.21 -5.18
N TRP A 567 -29.12 9.44 -4.23
CA TRP A 567 -29.15 8.82 -2.92
C TRP A 567 -29.85 9.74 -1.94
N ARG A 568 -30.98 9.30 -1.40
CA ARG A 568 -31.79 10.09 -0.47
C ARG A 568 -31.79 9.47 0.91
N VAL A 569 -31.38 10.23 1.92
CA VAL A 569 -31.51 9.85 3.34
C VAL A 569 -32.66 10.64 3.95
N ASN A 570 -33.68 9.93 4.45
CA ASN A 570 -34.79 10.56 5.15
C ASN A 570 -34.39 10.82 6.60
N GLY A 571 -34.66 12.04 7.11
CA GLY A 571 -34.39 12.35 8.52
C GLY A 571 -35.11 11.38 9.46
N GLY A 572 -34.35 10.75 10.36
CA GLY A 572 -34.91 10.01 11.50
C GLY A 572 -35.68 10.96 12.41
N ARG A 573 -36.81 10.51 12.96
CA ARG A 573 -37.58 11.26 13.95
C ARG A 573 -36.90 11.29 15.30
#